data_AF-A0A7X9G7G7-F1
#
_entry.id   AF-A0A7X9G7G7-F1
#
_cell.length_a   1.000
_cell.length_b   1.000
_cell.length_c   1.000
_cell.angle_alpha   90.00
_cell.angle_beta   90.00
_cell.angle_gamma   90.00
#
_symmetry.space_group_name_H-M   'P 1'
#
loop_
_entity.id
_entity.type
_entity.pdbx_description
1 polymer ?
#
loop_
_entity_poly.entity_id
_entity_poly.type
_entity_poly.pdbx_seq_one_letter_code
_entity_poly.pdbx_strand_id
1 'polypeptide(L)'
;MDIKETLKSYAYGLGADLIGFGNIERCQHAPPMMSPQGLFPGAKTVIVMGIHHPDACIELGGEEHPQKIGPYSVQYLMNSRLDELSYRLATRIEELGYGAVPICSSNIWRYNQ
;
A
#
# COMPACT_ATOMS: atom_id res chain seq x y z
N MET A 1 -5.02 -25.19 -1.90
CA MET A 1 -5.56 -23.92 -1.33
C MET A 1 -5.34 -22.84 -2.38
N ASP A 2 -6.32 -21.98 -2.62
CA ASP A 2 -6.16 -20.88 -3.58
C ASP A 2 -5.04 -19.93 -3.10
N ILE A 3 -4.12 -19.58 -4.01
CA ILE A 3 -2.99 -18.68 -3.72
C ILE A 3 -3.50 -17.33 -3.23
N LYS A 4 -4.59 -16.84 -3.81
CA LYS A 4 -5.19 -15.55 -3.44
C LYS A 4 -5.69 -15.56 -2.00
N GLU A 5 -6.39 -16.61 -1.59
CA GLU A 5 -6.87 -16.75 -0.22
C GLU A 5 -5.72 -16.95 0.77
N THR A 6 -4.66 -17.67 0.38
CA THR A 6 -3.44 -17.81 1.18
C THR A 6 -2.80 -16.45 1.46
N LEU A 7 -2.67 -15.60 0.44
CA LEU A 7 -2.10 -14.26 0.57
C LEU A 7 -3.00 -13.34 1.39
N LYS A 8 -4.33 -13.43 1.25
CA LYS A 8 -5.27 -12.67 2.09
C LYS A 8 -5.14 -13.04 3.57
N SER A 9 -5.19 -14.33 3.89
CA SER A 9 -5.04 -14.80 5.27
C SER A 9 -3.72 -14.36 5.88
N TYR A 10 -2.64 -14.42 5.10
CA TYR A 10 -1.34 -13.92 5.55
C TYR A 10 -1.35 -12.41 5.80
N ALA A 11 -1.86 -11.60 4.86
CA ALA A 11 -1.92 -10.14 4.98
C ALA A 11 -2.75 -9.68 6.20
N TYR A 12 -3.92 -10.29 6.43
CA TYR A 12 -4.71 -10.03 7.64
C TYR A 12 -3.97 -10.44 8.91
N GLY A 13 -3.23 -11.56 8.88
CA GLY A 13 -2.37 -11.98 9.99
C GLY A 13 -1.19 -11.04 10.27
N LEU A 14 -0.74 -10.25 9.29
CA LEU A 14 0.25 -9.20 9.48
C LEU A 14 -0.32 -7.90 10.08
N GLY A 15 -1.65 -7.74 10.07
CA GLY A 15 -2.34 -6.53 10.54
C GLY A 15 -2.75 -5.55 9.44
N ALA A 16 -2.86 -6.00 8.18
CA ALA A 16 -3.58 -5.21 7.17
C ALA A 16 -5.09 -5.22 7.50
N ASP A 17 -5.76 -4.07 7.39
CA ASP A 17 -7.22 -3.99 7.54
C ASP A 17 -7.93 -4.31 6.22
N LEU A 18 -7.23 -4.11 5.09
CA LEU A 18 -7.74 -4.38 3.75
C LEU A 18 -6.63 -4.91 2.84
N ILE A 19 -6.99 -5.82 1.94
CA ILE A 19 -6.13 -6.26 0.83
C ILE A 19 -6.94 -6.38 -0.47
N GLY A 20 -6.37 -5.85 -1.56
CA GLY A 20 -6.96 -5.85 -2.90
C GLY A 20 -5.99 -6.37 -3.95
N PHE A 21 -6.54 -6.93 -5.03
CA PHE A 21 -5.79 -7.46 -6.16
C PHE A 21 -6.32 -6.81 -7.45
N GLY A 22 -5.50 -5.95 -8.07
CA GLY A 22 -5.81 -5.24 -9.29
C GLY A 22 -5.11 -5.86 -10.50
N ASN A 23 -5.82 -5.95 -11.63
CA ASN A 23 -5.20 -6.36 -12.88
C ASN A 23 -4.46 -5.19 -13.55
N ILE A 24 -3.40 -5.50 -14.29
CA ILE A 24 -2.43 -4.54 -14.82
C ILE A 24 -2.97 -3.64 -15.93
N GLU A 25 -4.05 -4.03 -16.61
CA GLU A 25 -4.63 -3.25 -17.72
C GLU A 25 -5.20 -1.92 -17.23
N ARG A 26 -5.51 -1.80 -15.93
CA ARG A 26 -5.87 -0.52 -15.31
C ARG A 26 -4.74 0.52 -15.40
N CYS A 27 -3.49 0.06 -15.59
CA CYS A 27 -2.31 0.89 -15.72
C CYS A 27 -1.87 1.08 -17.18
N GLN A 28 -2.69 0.74 -18.18
CA GLN A 28 -2.31 0.83 -19.60
C GLN A 28 -1.91 2.25 -20.07
N HIS A 29 -2.36 3.29 -19.37
CA HIS A 29 -2.04 4.69 -19.65
C HIS A 29 -1.01 5.28 -18.69
N ALA A 30 -0.46 4.47 -17.78
CA ALA A 30 0.58 4.93 -16.86
C ALA A 30 1.86 5.24 -17.65
N PRO A 31 2.63 6.28 -17.25
CA PRO A 31 3.97 6.50 -17.79
C PRO A 31 4.81 5.22 -17.65
N PRO A 32 5.63 4.85 -18.65
CA PRO A 32 6.33 3.55 -18.65
C PRO A 32 7.08 3.28 -17.34
N MET A 33 7.85 4.25 -16.85
CA MET A 33 8.63 4.15 -15.59
C MET A 33 7.77 4.05 -14.31
N MET A 34 6.47 4.34 -14.40
CA MET A 34 5.51 4.28 -13.29
C MET A 34 4.48 3.15 -13.48
N SER A 35 4.57 2.39 -14.57
CA SER A 35 3.70 1.24 -14.83
C SER A 35 4.19 0.00 -14.07
N PRO A 36 3.30 -0.97 -13.75
CA PRO A 36 3.72 -2.22 -13.12
C PRO A 36 4.81 -2.95 -13.90
N GLN A 37 4.70 -2.98 -15.24
CA GLN A 37 5.68 -3.63 -16.13
C GLN A 37 6.99 -2.85 -16.22
N GLY A 38 6.97 -1.53 -16.06
CA GLY A 38 8.19 -0.72 -15.98
C GLY A 38 8.98 -0.99 -14.71
N LEU A 39 8.31 -1.31 -13.61
CA LEU A 39 8.94 -1.67 -12.33
C LEU A 39 9.36 -3.15 -12.30
N PHE A 40 8.50 -4.04 -12.79
CA PHE A 40 8.75 -5.47 -12.89
C PHE A 40 8.17 -6.02 -14.19
N PRO A 41 9.00 -6.32 -15.23
CA PRO A 41 8.51 -6.69 -16.56
C PRO A 41 7.53 -7.86 -16.60
N GLY A 42 7.64 -8.80 -15.65
CA GLY A 42 6.75 -9.95 -15.52
C GLY A 42 5.47 -9.70 -14.72
N ALA A 43 5.20 -8.46 -14.28
CA ALA A 43 4.05 -8.13 -13.45
C ALA A 43 2.72 -8.44 -14.15
N LYS A 44 1.86 -9.18 -13.45
CA LYS A 44 0.49 -9.54 -13.88
C LYS A 44 -0.59 -9.05 -12.93
N THR A 45 -0.21 -8.61 -11.74
CA THR A 45 -1.15 -8.21 -10.69
C THR A 45 -0.49 -7.14 -9.84
N VAL A 46 -1.27 -6.15 -9.44
CA VAL A 46 -0.91 -5.17 -8.42
C VAL A 46 -1.66 -5.56 -7.15
N ILE A 47 -0.94 -5.73 -6.05
CA ILE A 47 -1.52 -6.04 -4.74
C ILE A 47 -1.44 -4.78 -3.88
N VAL A 48 -2.55 -4.40 -3.28
CA VAL A 48 -2.66 -3.20 -2.43
C VAL A 48 -3.10 -3.63 -1.05
N MET A 49 -2.44 -3.10 -0.01
CA MET A 49 -2.86 -3.26 1.38
C MET A 49 -3.19 -1.89 1.98
N GLY A 50 -4.15 -1.87 2.88
CA GLY A 50 -4.57 -0.67 3.60
C GLY A 50 -4.64 -0.93 5.10
N ILE A 51 -4.40 0.13 5.86
CA ILE A 51 -4.64 0.20 7.30
C ILE A 51 -5.55 1.40 7.60
N HIS A 52 -6.40 1.26 8.61
CA HIS A 52 -7.41 2.23 8.98
C HIS A 52 -6.82 3.33 9.86
N HIS A 53 -7.10 4.58 9.53
CA HIS A 53 -6.71 5.70 10.37
C HIS A 53 -7.56 5.74 11.64
N PRO A 54 -7.01 6.07 12.82
CA PRO A 54 -7.84 6.38 13.97
C PRO A 54 -8.75 7.55 13.65
N ASP A 55 -10.07 7.34 13.70
CA ASP A 55 -11.06 8.34 13.27
C ASP A 55 -10.88 9.68 14.00
N ALA A 56 -10.66 9.64 15.32
CA ALA A 56 -10.41 10.83 16.13
C ALA A 56 -9.17 11.64 15.69
N CYS A 57 -8.13 11.00 15.17
CA CYS A 57 -6.96 11.70 14.64
C CYS A 57 -7.31 12.46 13.35
N ILE A 58 -8.21 11.92 12.53
CA ILE A 58 -8.69 12.57 11.32
C ILE A 58 -9.64 13.72 11.66
N GLU A 59 -10.61 13.48 12.54
CA GLU A 59 -11.59 14.49 12.95
C GLU A 59 -10.93 15.71 13.58
N LEU A 60 -10.06 15.50 14.58
CA LEU A 60 -9.32 16.59 15.23
C LEU A 60 -8.31 17.26 14.30
N GLY A 61 -7.71 16.50 13.37
CA GLY A 61 -6.79 17.05 12.37
C GLY A 61 -7.49 18.01 11.39
N GLY A 62 -8.79 17.83 11.15
CA GLY A 62 -9.59 18.67 10.28
C GLY A 62 -10.07 19.99 10.90
N GLU A 63 -9.92 20.18 12.22
CA GLU A 63 -10.33 21.42 12.90
C GLU A 63 -9.37 22.59 12.62
N GLU A 64 -8.12 22.28 12.33
CA GLU A 64 -7.04 23.23 12.07
C GLU A 64 -6.72 23.33 10.57
N HIS A 65 -5.88 24.30 10.20
CA HIS A 65 -5.43 24.43 8.81
C HIS A 65 -4.73 23.13 8.34
N PRO A 66 -5.01 22.58 7.13
CA PRO A 66 -4.50 21.27 6.69
C PRO A 66 -2.96 21.13 6.64
N GLN A 67 -2.23 22.25 6.65
CA GLN A 67 -0.76 22.26 6.72
C GLN A 67 -0.22 22.07 8.15
N LYS A 68 -1.08 22.13 9.17
CA LYS A 68 -0.72 21.80 10.55
C LYS A 68 -0.91 20.30 10.76
N ILE A 69 0.17 19.60 11.06
CA ILE A 69 0.16 18.14 11.17
C ILE A 69 -0.74 17.61 12.30
N GLY A 70 -0.73 18.27 13.47
CA GLY A 70 -1.59 17.92 14.61
C GLY A 70 -1.68 16.41 14.90
N PRO A 71 -2.90 15.90 15.20
CA PRO A 71 -3.16 14.48 15.43
C PRO A 71 -2.89 13.57 14.21
N TYR A 72 -2.84 14.12 13.00
CA TYR A 72 -2.47 13.38 11.78
C TYR A 72 -1.00 12.93 11.77
N SER A 73 -0.19 13.37 12.73
CA SER A 73 1.17 12.85 12.95
C SER A 73 1.24 11.32 13.12
N VAL A 74 0.14 10.66 13.48
CA VAL A 74 0.02 9.19 13.48
C VAL A 74 0.35 8.57 12.11
N GLN A 75 0.11 9.29 11.01
CA GLN A 75 0.39 8.86 9.64
C GLN A 75 1.87 8.47 9.44
N TYR A 76 2.81 9.08 10.18
CA TYR A 76 4.22 8.72 10.08
C TYR A 76 4.47 7.27 10.52
N LEU A 77 3.86 6.84 11.61
CA LEU A 77 3.92 5.45 12.07
C LEU A 77 3.19 4.52 11.10
N MET A 78 2.03 4.95 10.61
CA MET A 78 1.22 4.19 9.67
C MET A 78 1.99 3.87 8.39
N ASN A 79 2.78 4.80 7.86
CA ASN A 79 3.65 4.55 6.72
C ASN A 79 4.72 3.50 6.99
N SER A 80 5.40 3.57 8.14
CA SER A 80 6.37 2.54 8.50
C SER A 80 5.71 1.15 8.61
N ARG A 81 4.45 1.09 9.06
CA ARG A 81 3.67 -0.15 9.07
C ARG A 81 3.30 -0.63 7.66
N LEU A 82 2.88 0.26 6.77
CA LEU A 82 2.61 -0.09 5.38
C LEU A 82 3.85 -0.61 4.65
N ASP A 83 5.02 0.00 4.90
CA ASP A 83 6.30 -0.46 4.35
C ASP A 83 6.66 -1.85 4.89
N GLU A 84 6.45 -2.09 6.19
CA GLU A 84 6.62 -3.40 6.83
C GLU A 84 5.72 -4.46 6.17
N LEU A 85 4.42 -4.15 6.02
CA LEU A 85 3.44 -5.03 5.37
C LEU A 85 3.87 -5.36 3.94
N SER A 86 4.25 -4.35 3.16
CA SER A 86 4.67 -4.46 1.76
C SER A 86 5.85 -5.42 1.60
N TYR A 87 6.92 -5.23 2.39
CA TYR A 87 8.08 -6.12 2.32
C TYR A 87 7.74 -7.55 2.76
N ARG A 88 7.00 -7.73 3.87
CA ARG A 88 6.69 -9.07 4.40
C ARG A 88 5.80 -9.87 3.47
N LEU A 89 4.84 -9.22 2.82
CA LEU A 89 4.01 -9.87 1.81
C LEU A 89 4.82 -10.24 0.57
N ALA A 90 5.73 -9.37 0.11
CA ALA A 90 6.61 -9.67 -1.01
C ALA A 90 7.50 -10.90 -0.72
N THR A 91 8.15 -10.95 0.44
CA THR A 91 8.94 -12.14 0.86
C THR A 91 8.08 -13.40 0.91
N ARG A 92 6.84 -13.30 1.41
CA ARG A 92 5.92 -14.45 1.42
C ARG A 92 5.55 -14.93 0.01
N ILE A 93 5.39 -14.01 -0.94
CA ILE A 93 5.12 -14.35 -2.34
C ILE A 93 6.32 -15.07 -2.97
N GLU A 94 7.54 -14.64 -2.64
CA GLU A 94 8.79 -15.30 -3.06
C GLU A 94 8.93 -16.70 -2.47
N GLU A 95 8.62 -16.91 -1.19
CA GLU A 95 8.58 -18.24 -0.56
C GLU A 95 7.60 -19.21 -1.26
N LEU A 96 6.54 -18.67 -1.88
CA LEU A 96 5.55 -19.44 -2.63
C LEU A 96 5.97 -19.67 -4.10
N GLY A 97 7.15 -19.21 -4.51
CA GLY A 97 7.74 -19.43 -5.83
C GLY A 97 7.38 -18.38 -6.88
N TYR A 98 6.90 -17.20 -6.48
CA TYR A 98 6.52 -16.11 -7.38
C TYR A 98 7.41 -14.88 -7.17
N GLY A 99 7.56 -14.01 -8.18
CA GLY A 99 8.27 -12.74 -8.05
C GLY A 99 7.37 -11.60 -7.60
N ALA A 100 7.85 -10.76 -6.68
CA ALA A 100 7.16 -9.54 -6.25
C ALA A 100 8.16 -8.40 -6.03
N VAL A 101 7.73 -7.16 -6.28
CA VAL A 101 8.49 -5.94 -5.95
C VAL A 101 7.67 -5.14 -4.94
N PRO A 102 8.13 -4.98 -3.68
CA PRO A 102 7.44 -4.15 -2.72
C PRO A 102 7.57 -2.68 -3.09
N ILE A 103 6.48 -1.93 -2.92
CA ILE A 103 6.45 -0.47 -3.11
C ILE A 103 6.24 0.17 -1.73
N CYS A 104 7.05 1.17 -1.40
CA CYS A 104 6.94 1.92 -0.15
C CYS A 104 5.77 2.90 -0.21
N SER A 105 5.21 3.21 0.95
CA SER A 105 4.24 4.27 1.15
C SER A 105 4.82 5.62 0.70
N SER A 106 4.06 6.37 -0.11
CA SER A 106 4.47 7.68 -0.61
C SER A 106 3.65 8.78 0.06
N ASN A 107 4.32 9.84 0.51
CA ASN A 107 3.72 10.99 1.22
C ASN A 107 3.76 12.29 0.41
N ILE A 108 3.81 12.25 -0.91
CA ILE A 108 3.93 13.48 -1.70
C ILE A 108 2.56 14.15 -1.83
N TRP A 109 2.24 14.99 -0.84
CA TRP A 109 1.15 15.94 -0.91
C TRP A 109 1.69 17.25 -1.49
N ARG A 110 1.27 17.59 -2.71
CA ARG A 110 1.41 18.94 -3.24
C ARG A 110 0.01 19.48 -3.43
N TYR A 111 -0.43 20.32 -2.50
CA TYR A 111 -1.58 21.17 -2.76
C TYR A 111 -1.16 22.20 -3.81
N ASN A 112 -1.95 22.34 -4.88
CA ASN A 112 -1.80 23.48 -5.78
C ASN A 112 -1.99 24.76 -4.95
N GLN A 113 -1.10 25.73 -5.14
CA GLN A 113 -1.31 27.07 -4.59
C GLN A 113 -2.47 27.76 -5.30
#